data_AF-A0A3G8LTU4-F1
#
_entry.id   AF-A0A3G8LTU4-F1
#
_cell.length_a   1.000
_cell.length_b   1.000
_cell.length_c   1.000
_cell.angle_alpha   90.00
_cell.angle_beta   90.00
_cell.angle_gamma   90.00
#
_symmetry.space_group_name_H-M   'P 1'
#
loop_
_entity.id
_entity.type
_entity.pdbx_description
1 polymer ?
#
loop_
_entity_poly.entity_id
_entity_poly.type
_entity_poly.pdbx_seq_one_letter_code
_entity_poly.pdbx_strand_id
1 'polypeptide(L)'
;MSNIKSSNTLWLSLHNKGLVNTDTAPESMLANPWYMIAAQMLGGWIAALFLLAFVMVGVSSVSDITESFIGFGTTLTLGCLAYYKLGENRQEFILQMVFAFSLCGQIMLLFGTFESLESSNETLIAVIYGVTFAIHWLVIPHKANQFVAALAMVPSLLAILVINHLSLLILPLLVLSLVLIWTQIYRWPQHYQRIRMLGYAVAISLLLTNFMLSEMGDTMELPNVLMALSSSLSDYLAIVISLLSALWLMNQIYNQLHFNANSNTNTDSTKYGNRDHVVTVRPRDMLMVILTAILIGLLSIVMSGLSAALLMLLLGYFYNEHKLVIISVCALLAFISMYYYSLHIDLFDKSLWLMASGIVLLLLRFAMSMNTNKTAEAEITMNTATTAQNKEQP
;
A
#
# COMPACT_ATOMS: atom_id res chain seq x y z
N MET A 1 -6.40 -0.87 27.85
CA MET A 1 -7.41 -1.62 28.62
C MET A 1 -8.72 -1.87 27.86
N SER A 2 -9.22 -0.95 27.02
CA SER A 2 -10.47 -1.15 26.23
C SER A 2 -10.37 -2.26 25.18
N ASN A 3 -9.26 -2.33 24.43
CA ASN A 3 -9.07 -3.34 23.37
C ASN A 3 -9.02 -4.79 23.90
N ILE A 4 -8.50 -5.01 25.12
CA ILE A 4 -8.36 -6.35 25.72
C ILE A 4 -9.73 -6.92 26.12
N LYS A 5 -10.64 -6.05 26.61
CA LYS A 5 -12.02 -6.47 26.88
C LYS A 5 -12.75 -6.84 25.60
N SER A 6 -12.58 -6.04 24.54
CA SER A 6 -13.18 -6.30 23.22
C SER A 6 -12.67 -7.60 22.58
N SER A 7 -11.37 -7.90 22.67
CA SER A 7 -10.80 -9.12 22.12
C SER A 7 -11.32 -10.37 22.84
N ASN A 8 -11.43 -10.31 24.18
CA ASN A 8 -11.94 -11.43 24.97
C ASN A 8 -13.44 -11.66 24.74
N THR A 9 -14.24 -10.60 24.59
CA THR A 9 -15.67 -10.75 24.25
C THR A 9 -15.87 -11.33 22.85
N LEU A 10 -15.01 -10.96 21.90
CA LEU A 10 -15.04 -11.50 20.54
C LEU A 10 -14.59 -12.96 20.52
N TRP A 11 -13.54 -13.32 21.28
CA TRP A 11 -13.08 -14.71 21.41
C TRP A 11 -14.14 -15.62 22.02
N LEU A 12 -14.78 -15.18 23.10
CA LEU A 12 -15.90 -15.88 23.70
C LEU A 12 -17.07 -16.05 22.71
N SER A 13 -17.34 -15.04 21.87
CA SER A 13 -18.35 -15.15 20.81
C SER A 13 -17.98 -16.20 19.76
N LEU A 14 -16.70 -16.31 19.38
CA LEU A 14 -16.22 -17.32 18.43
C LEU A 14 -16.26 -18.74 19.03
N HIS A 15 -15.87 -18.88 20.30
CA HIS A 15 -15.99 -20.14 21.04
C HIS A 15 -17.45 -20.59 21.15
N ASN A 16 -18.35 -19.68 21.53
CA ASN A 16 -19.79 -19.95 21.63
C ASN A 16 -20.42 -20.34 20.28
N LYS A 17 -19.82 -19.93 19.16
CA LYS A 17 -20.22 -20.33 17.80
C LYS A 17 -19.55 -21.63 17.32
N GLY A 18 -18.75 -22.30 18.15
CA GLY A 18 -18.04 -23.54 17.82
C GLY A 18 -16.95 -23.37 16.76
N LEU A 19 -16.50 -22.13 16.51
CA LEU A 19 -15.46 -21.84 15.51
C LEU A 19 -14.05 -22.03 16.07
N VAL A 20 -13.90 -22.13 17.39
CA VAL A 20 -12.62 -22.30 18.09
C VAL A 20 -12.79 -23.26 19.25
N ASN A 21 -11.81 -24.14 19.47
CA ASN A 21 -11.88 -25.23 20.45
C ASN A 21 -11.37 -24.84 21.86
N THR A 22 -10.96 -23.59 22.08
CA THR A 22 -10.36 -23.15 23.34
C THR A 22 -11.10 -21.95 23.93
N ASP A 23 -11.49 -22.07 25.21
CA ASP A 23 -12.14 -21.00 25.98
C ASP A 23 -11.22 -19.80 26.25
N THR A 24 -9.91 -20.05 26.27
CA THR A 24 -8.91 -19.00 26.47
C THR A 24 -8.49 -18.42 25.13
N ALA A 25 -8.59 -17.09 25.02
CA ALA A 25 -7.92 -16.38 23.94
C ALA A 25 -6.42 -16.67 24.05
N PRO A 26 -5.72 -16.99 22.94
CA PRO A 26 -4.27 -17.07 22.97
C PRO A 26 -3.75 -15.78 23.59
N GLU A 27 -2.83 -15.90 24.55
CA GLU A 27 -2.18 -14.72 25.13
C GLU A 27 -1.77 -13.83 23.97
N SER A 28 -2.32 -12.62 23.92
CA SER A 28 -1.85 -11.62 23.01
C SER A 28 -0.42 -11.34 23.44
N MET A 29 0.55 -12.07 22.88
CA MET A 29 1.95 -11.69 22.88
C MET A 29 1.93 -10.22 22.55
N LEU A 30 2.23 -9.39 23.55
CA LEU A 30 2.13 -7.94 23.49
C LEU A 30 2.52 -7.52 22.08
N ALA A 31 1.53 -7.04 21.31
CA ALA A 31 1.78 -6.66 19.93
C ALA A 31 2.91 -5.62 19.98
N ASN A 32 4.11 -6.04 19.56
CA ASN A 32 5.33 -5.28 19.82
C ASN A 32 5.08 -3.82 19.40
N PRO A 33 5.19 -2.84 20.32
CA PRO A 33 4.74 -1.49 20.05
C PRO A 33 5.38 -0.94 18.77
N TRP A 34 4.62 -0.13 18.02
CA TRP A 34 5.09 0.38 16.72
C TRP A 34 6.43 1.12 16.83
N TYR A 35 6.68 1.78 17.96
CA TYR A 35 7.92 2.51 18.22
C TYR A 35 9.13 1.58 18.37
N MET A 36 8.96 0.37 18.92
CA MET A 36 10.03 -0.63 19.01
C MET A 36 10.44 -1.13 17.63
N ILE A 37 9.46 -1.33 16.74
CA ILE A 37 9.72 -1.71 15.35
C ILE A 37 10.41 -0.55 14.61
N ALA A 38 9.97 0.69 14.83
CA ALA A 38 10.60 1.86 14.23
C ALA A 38 12.05 2.04 14.71
N ALA A 39 12.29 1.92 16.02
CA ALA A 39 13.62 1.97 16.61
C ALA A 39 14.52 0.82 16.10
N GLN A 40 13.97 -0.39 15.94
CA GLN A 40 14.69 -1.53 15.37
C GLN A 40 15.07 -1.30 13.91
N MET A 41 14.19 -0.71 13.11
CA MET A 41 14.49 -0.38 11.72
C MET A 41 15.62 0.65 11.65
N LEU A 42 15.49 1.77 12.35
CA LEU A 42 16.50 2.84 12.34
C LEU A 42 17.84 2.37 12.93
N GLY A 43 17.82 1.76 14.12
CA GLY A 43 19.02 1.26 14.78
C GLY A 43 19.67 0.11 14.02
N GLY A 44 18.88 -0.76 13.37
CA GLY A 44 19.37 -1.86 12.56
C GLY A 44 20.15 -1.40 11.32
N TRP A 45 19.67 -0.37 10.61
CA TRP A 45 20.43 0.23 9.49
C TRP A 45 21.76 0.81 9.95
N ILE A 46 21.77 1.57 11.05
CA ILE A 46 23.00 2.17 11.59
C ILE A 46 23.99 1.07 12.04
N ALA A 47 23.51 0.08 12.80
CA ALA A 47 24.34 -1.02 13.27
C ALA A 47 24.90 -1.86 12.12
N ALA A 48 24.10 -2.10 11.07
CA ALA A 48 24.54 -2.83 9.89
C ALA A 48 25.66 -2.09 9.15
N LEU A 49 25.64 -0.76 9.07
CA LEU A 49 26.73 0.03 8.47
C LEU A 49 28.02 -0.06 9.27
N PHE A 50 27.97 0.00 10.60
CA PHE A 50 29.15 -0.20 11.45
C PHE A 50 29.71 -1.62 11.31
N LEU A 51 28.83 -2.62 11.26
CA LEU A 51 29.20 -4.01 11.06
C LEU A 51 29.85 -4.21 9.69
N LEU A 52 29.27 -3.62 8.64
CA LEU A 52 29.82 -3.64 7.29
C LEU A 52 31.22 -3.03 7.27
N ALA A 53 31.41 -1.85 7.89
CA ALA A 53 32.71 -1.19 7.97
C ALA A 53 33.74 -2.07 8.72
N PHE A 54 33.33 -2.68 9.83
CA PHE A 54 34.19 -3.60 10.59
C PHE A 54 34.62 -4.81 9.74
N VAL A 55 33.68 -5.44 9.04
CA VAL A 55 33.96 -6.59 8.18
C VAL A 55 34.84 -6.18 6.99
N MET A 56 34.58 -5.02 6.38
CA MET A 56 35.38 -4.50 5.27
C MET A 56 36.84 -4.29 5.67
N VAL A 57 37.10 -3.76 6.88
CA VAL A 57 38.46 -3.64 7.41
C VAL A 57 39.06 -5.02 7.71
N GLY A 58 38.30 -5.95 8.29
CA GLY A 58 38.79 -7.28 8.63
C GLY A 58 39.15 -8.15 7.41
N VAL A 59 38.34 -8.06 6.35
CA VAL A 59 38.49 -8.85 5.11
C VAL A 59 39.57 -8.28 4.17
N SER A 60 40.02 -7.04 4.38
CA SER A 60 41.09 -6.41 3.59
C SER A 60 42.42 -7.18 3.55
N SER A 61 42.59 -8.18 4.43
CA SER A 61 43.77 -9.03 4.52
C SER A 61 43.69 -10.33 3.69
N VAL A 62 42.53 -10.64 3.09
CA VAL A 62 42.30 -11.85 2.29
C VAL A 62 42.58 -11.58 0.81
N SER A 63 43.14 -12.56 0.09
CA SER A 63 43.59 -12.43 -1.31
C SER A 63 42.48 -12.03 -2.28
N ASP A 64 41.24 -12.49 -2.05
CA ASP A 64 40.10 -12.25 -2.92
C ASP A 64 38.95 -11.60 -2.12
N ILE A 65 38.91 -10.28 -2.21
CA ILE A 65 37.94 -9.44 -1.49
C ILE A 65 36.50 -9.80 -1.93
N THR A 66 36.25 -9.94 -3.24
CA THR A 66 34.93 -10.23 -3.82
C THR A 66 34.35 -11.58 -3.39
N GLU A 67 35.13 -12.66 -3.53
CA GLU A 67 34.70 -13.99 -3.10
C GLU A 67 34.45 -14.04 -1.60
N SER A 68 35.26 -13.31 -0.83
CA SER A 68 35.08 -13.14 0.61
C SER A 68 33.75 -12.44 0.93
N PHE A 69 33.38 -11.37 0.21
CA PHE A 69 32.10 -10.66 0.45
C PHE A 69 30.88 -11.57 0.23
N ILE A 70 30.86 -12.36 -0.86
CA ILE A 70 29.76 -13.30 -1.12
C ILE A 70 29.74 -14.40 -0.06
N GLY A 71 30.91 -14.99 0.26
CA GLY A 71 31.03 -16.07 1.25
C GLY A 71 30.61 -15.64 2.66
N PHE A 72 31.09 -14.50 3.14
CA PHE A 72 30.70 -13.96 4.44
C PHE A 72 29.23 -13.52 4.44
N GLY A 73 28.75 -12.86 3.38
CA GLY A 73 27.36 -12.43 3.26
C GLY A 73 26.37 -13.60 3.30
N THR A 74 26.63 -14.67 2.53
CA THR A 74 25.82 -15.91 2.56
C THR A 74 25.85 -16.58 3.93
N THR A 75 27.02 -16.72 4.54
CA THR A 75 27.16 -17.35 5.86
C THR A 75 26.37 -16.60 6.93
N LEU A 76 26.47 -15.27 6.91
CA LEU A 76 25.83 -14.39 7.88
C LEU A 76 24.29 -14.41 7.71
N THR A 77 23.80 -14.32 6.47
CA THR A 77 22.35 -14.41 6.19
C THR A 77 21.77 -15.79 6.53
N LEU A 78 22.48 -16.88 6.25
CA LEU A 78 22.07 -18.24 6.64
C LEU A 78 22.08 -18.44 8.16
N GLY A 79 23.06 -17.89 8.86
CA GLY A 79 23.10 -17.88 10.33
C GLY A 79 21.88 -17.17 10.93
N CYS A 80 21.54 -16.00 10.39
CA CYS A 80 20.32 -15.29 10.78
C CYS A 80 19.05 -16.10 10.47
N LEU A 81 18.98 -16.76 9.31
CA LEU A 81 17.86 -17.61 8.95
C LEU A 81 17.67 -18.76 9.93
N ALA A 82 18.76 -19.45 10.27
CA ALA A 82 18.76 -20.54 11.24
C ALA A 82 18.24 -20.05 12.59
N TYR A 83 18.72 -18.90 13.06
CA TYR A 83 18.22 -18.30 14.30
C TYR A 83 16.71 -17.97 14.23
N TYR A 84 16.23 -17.40 13.12
CA TYR A 84 14.82 -17.06 12.96
C TYR A 84 13.90 -18.29 12.87
N LYS A 85 14.39 -19.44 12.43
CA LYS A 85 13.60 -20.68 12.32
C LYS A 85 13.69 -21.59 13.54
N LEU A 86 14.88 -21.69 14.16
CA LEU A 86 15.17 -22.66 15.21
C LEU A 86 15.18 -22.05 16.63
N GLY A 87 15.22 -20.72 16.77
CA GLY A 87 15.26 -20.06 18.07
C GLY A 87 13.94 -20.16 18.84
N GLU A 88 13.96 -20.87 19.96
CA GLU A 88 12.82 -21.06 20.87
C GLU A 88 12.60 -19.86 21.83
N ASN A 89 13.64 -19.07 22.13
CA ASN A 89 13.55 -17.93 23.05
C ASN A 89 13.94 -16.60 22.37
N ARG A 90 12.93 -15.80 22.02
CA ARG A 90 13.08 -14.61 21.16
C ARG A 90 13.08 -13.33 21.99
N GLN A 91 14.19 -13.06 22.68
CA GLN A 91 14.38 -11.75 23.30
C GLN A 91 14.43 -10.66 22.20
N GLU A 92 13.69 -9.58 22.39
CA GLU A 92 13.59 -8.50 21.39
C GLU A 92 14.95 -7.87 21.06
N PHE A 93 15.82 -7.74 22.07
CA PHE A 93 17.19 -7.26 21.90
C PHE A 93 18.00 -8.14 20.92
N ILE A 94 17.94 -9.46 21.08
CA ILE A 94 18.67 -10.39 20.19
C ILE A 94 18.08 -10.33 18.79
N LEU A 95 16.76 -10.20 18.65
CA LEU A 95 16.11 -10.02 17.35
C LEU A 95 16.55 -8.74 16.63
N GLN A 96 16.82 -7.65 17.37
CA GLN A 96 17.38 -6.41 16.81
C GLN A 96 18.80 -6.61 16.30
N MET A 97 19.64 -7.31 17.06
CA MET A 97 21.00 -7.66 16.66
C MET A 97 21.01 -8.57 15.42
N VAL A 98 20.22 -9.65 15.42
CA VAL A 98 20.10 -10.58 14.28
C VAL A 98 19.57 -9.89 13.03
N PHE A 99 18.70 -8.89 13.18
CA PHE A 99 18.25 -8.05 12.06
C PHE A 99 19.39 -7.23 11.46
N ALA A 100 20.21 -6.56 12.28
CA ALA A 100 21.37 -5.80 11.80
C ALA A 100 22.40 -6.69 11.09
N PHE A 101 22.69 -7.87 11.66
CA PHE A 101 23.49 -8.91 11.02
C PHE A 101 22.91 -9.25 9.64
N SER A 102 21.62 -9.61 9.56
CA SER A 102 21.02 -10.00 8.29
C SER A 102 21.06 -8.88 7.24
N LEU A 103 20.91 -7.61 7.65
CA LEU A 103 20.98 -6.46 6.75
C LEU A 103 22.40 -6.29 6.22
N CYS A 104 23.41 -6.37 7.09
CA CYS A 104 24.81 -6.36 6.66
C CYS A 104 25.12 -7.49 5.67
N GLY A 105 24.68 -8.72 5.96
CA GLY A 105 24.88 -9.85 5.06
C GLY A 105 24.22 -9.65 3.68
N GLN A 106 23.03 -9.02 3.64
CA GLN A 106 22.38 -8.65 2.37
C GLN A 106 23.15 -7.58 1.59
N ILE A 107 23.71 -6.56 2.25
CA ILE A 107 24.55 -5.54 1.59
C ILE A 107 25.85 -6.16 1.05
N MET A 108 26.47 -7.06 1.80
CA MET A 108 27.67 -7.76 1.34
C MET A 108 27.39 -8.63 0.12
N LEU A 109 26.26 -9.33 0.11
CA LEU A 109 25.81 -10.10 -1.05
C LEU A 109 25.60 -9.23 -2.28
N LEU A 110 24.91 -8.09 -2.13
CA LEU A 110 24.74 -7.08 -3.18
C LEU A 110 26.09 -6.64 -3.74
N PHE A 111 27.00 -6.19 -2.88
CA PHE A 111 28.28 -5.65 -3.30
C PHE A 111 29.17 -6.71 -3.98
N GLY A 112 29.28 -7.90 -3.38
CA GLY A 112 30.07 -8.98 -3.95
C GLY A 112 29.52 -9.49 -5.29
N THR A 113 28.19 -9.53 -5.45
CA THR A 113 27.58 -9.91 -6.73
C THR A 113 27.70 -8.80 -7.78
N PHE A 114 27.66 -7.53 -7.39
CA PHE A 114 27.96 -6.40 -8.29
C PHE A 114 29.37 -6.52 -8.88
N GLU A 115 30.38 -6.62 -8.02
CA GLU A 115 31.79 -6.65 -8.41
C GLU A 115 32.11 -7.89 -9.24
N SER A 116 31.58 -9.05 -8.86
CA SER A 116 31.75 -10.29 -9.64
C SER A 116 31.12 -10.23 -11.04
N LEU A 117 30.11 -9.38 -11.25
CA LEU A 117 29.35 -9.29 -12.49
C LEU A 117 29.51 -7.93 -13.18
N GLU A 118 30.48 -7.11 -12.77
CA GLU A 118 30.64 -5.75 -13.28
C GLU A 118 30.81 -5.70 -14.81
N SER A 119 31.44 -6.73 -15.39
CA SER A 119 31.61 -6.90 -16.84
C SER A 119 30.40 -7.51 -17.56
N SER A 120 29.38 -7.95 -16.82
CA SER A 120 28.17 -8.59 -17.35
C SER A 120 27.10 -7.56 -17.70
N ASN A 121 26.01 -8.03 -18.31
CA ASN A 121 24.87 -7.19 -18.64
C ASN A 121 24.18 -6.65 -17.36
N GLU A 122 23.96 -5.34 -17.28
CA GLU A 122 23.28 -4.69 -16.15
C GLU A 122 21.89 -5.28 -15.84
N THR A 123 21.17 -5.71 -16.88
CA THR A 123 19.87 -6.40 -16.71
C THR A 123 20.00 -7.70 -15.94
N LEU A 124 21.08 -8.46 -16.15
CA LEU A 124 21.35 -9.71 -15.46
C LEU A 124 21.65 -9.46 -13.98
N ILE A 125 22.41 -8.40 -13.66
CA ILE A 125 22.66 -7.96 -12.28
C ILE A 125 21.33 -7.63 -11.58
N ALA A 126 20.47 -6.83 -12.22
CA ALA A 126 19.17 -6.44 -11.67
C ALA A 126 18.24 -7.66 -11.45
N VAL A 127 18.25 -8.64 -12.37
CA VAL A 127 17.52 -9.91 -12.21
C VAL A 127 18.04 -10.70 -11.01
N ILE A 128 19.36 -10.82 -10.85
CA ILE A 128 19.97 -11.54 -9.72
C ILE A 128 19.61 -10.87 -8.39
N TYR A 129 19.61 -9.54 -8.31
CA TYR A 129 19.15 -8.83 -7.12
C TYR A 129 17.67 -9.08 -6.85
N GLY A 130 16.81 -8.98 -7.87
CA GLY A 130 15.39 -9.27 -7.75
C GLY A 130 15.12 -10.66 -7.19
N VAL A 131 15.81 -11.69 -7.73
CA VAL A 131 15.70 -13.08 -7.28
C VAL A 131 16.23 -13.23 -5.85
N THR A 132 17.39 -12.65 -5.54
CA THR A 132 18.00 -12.75 -4.21
C THR A 132 17.08 -12.17 -3.15
N PHE A 133 16.52 -10.98 -3.36
CA PHE A 133 15.58 -10.38 -2.41
C PHE A 133 14.23 -11.08 -2.36
N ALA A 134 13.75 -11.64 -3.47
CA ALA A 134 12.55 -12.47 -3.47
C ALA A 134 12.74 -13.73 -2.58
N ILE A 135 13.91 -14.37 -2.65
CA ILE A 135 14.26 -15.50 -1.77
C ILE A 135 14.29 -15.04 -0.32
N HIS A 136 14.95 -13.92 0.00
CA HIS A 136 15.01 -13.39 1.37
C HIS A 136 13.61 -13.08 1.93
N TRP A 137 12.76 -12.44 1.13
CA TRP A 137 11.37 -12.15 1.49
C TRP A 137 10.55 -13.43 1.74
N LEU A 138 10.78 -14.49 0.96
CA LEU A 138 10.04 -15.75 1.08
C LEU A 138 10.52 -16.63 2.24
N VAL A 139 11.83 -16.69 2.50
CA VAL A 139 12.41 -17.66 3.43
C VAL A 139 12.46 -17.12 4.87
N ILE A 140 12.70 -15.82 5.05
CA ILE A 140 12.88 -15.21 6.37
C ILE A 140 11.52 -14.88 7.01
N PRO A 141 11.17 -15.40 8.21
CA PRO A 141 9.86 -15.17 8.84
C PRO A 141 9.76 -13.83 9.60
N HIS A 142 10.84 -13.05 9.70
CA HIS A 142 10.91 -11.82 10.48
C HIS A 142 10.31 -10.59 9.76
N LYS A 143 9.41 -9.85 10.45
CA LYS A 143 8.65 -8.71 9.91
C LYS A 143 9.53 -7.63 9.28
N ALA A 144 10.51 -7.11 10.02
CA ALA A 144 11.36 -6.02 9.55
C ALA A 144 12.21 -6.44 8.34
N ASN A 145 12.66 -7.70 8.34
CA ASN A 145 13.54 -8.21 7.30
C ASN A 145 12.77 -8.50 6.00
N GLN A 146 11.54 -9.00 6.12
CA GLN A 146 10.61 -9.10 4.98
C GLN A 146 10.34 -7.73 4.37
N PHE A 147 10.16 -6.69 5.19
CA PHE A 147 9.95 -5.34 4.68
C PHE A 147 11.18 -4.80 3.96
N VAL A 148 12.39 -4.92 4.52
CA VAL A 148 13.64 -4.51 3.86
C VAL A 148 13.86 -5.28 2.55
N ALA A 149 13.68 -6.60 2.56
CA ALA A 149 13.80 -7.41 1.36
C ALA A 149 12.80 -6.99 0.28
N ALA A 150 11.54 -6.72 0.64
CA ALA A 150 10.55 -6.21 -0.32
C ALA A 150 10.90 -4.80 -0.83
N LEU A 151 11.40 -3.93 0.06
CA LEU A 151 11.82 -2.56 -0.28
C LEU A 151 13.01 -2.53 -1.24
N ALA A 152 13.90 -3.53 -1.20
CA ALA A 152 15.00 -3.69 -2.16
C ALA A 152 14.58 -4.42 -3.44
N MET A 153 13.71 -5.43 -3.32
CA MET A 153 13.20 -6.21 -4.45
C MET A 153 12.45 -5.35 -5.47
N VAL A 154 11.56 -4.45 -5.01
CA VAL A 154 10.73 -3.64 -5.92
C VAL A 154 11.58 -2.74 -6.81
N PRO A 155 12.52 -1.92 -6.29
CA PRO A 155 13.46 -1.17 -7.12
C PRO A 155 14.31 -2.03 -8.06
N SER A 156 14.76 -3.22 -7.64
CA SER A 156 15.50 -4.12 -8.55
C SER A 156 14.65 -4.56 -9.74
N LEU A 157 13.36 -4.85 -9.53
CA LEU A 157 12.44 -5.16 -10.62
C LEU A 157 12.20 -3.93 -11.51
N LEU A 158 12.05 -2.74 -10.92
CA LEU A 158 11.92 -1.49 -11.69
C LEU A 158 13.17 -1.16 -12.52
N ALA A 159 14.36 -1.44 -11.99
CA ALA A 159 15.62 -1.22 -12.70
C ALA A 159 15.68 -2.04 -14.00
N ILE A 160 15.14 -3.26 -14.02
CA ILE A 160 15.02 -4.06 -15.26
C ILE A 160 14.22 -3.29 -16.32
N LEU A 161 13.13 -2.62 -15.94
CA LEU A 161 12.32 -1.84 -16.87
C LEU A 161 13.10 -0.62 -17.38
N VAL A 162 13.81 0.09 -16.49
CA VAL A 162 14.60 1.27 -16.86
C VAL A 162 15.71 0.91 -17.85
N ILE A 163 16.51 -0.11 -17.55
CA ILE A 163 17.65 -0.53 -18.37
C ILE A 163 17.18 -0.99 -19.77
N ASN A 164 16.01 -1.63 -19.86
CA ASN A 164 15.43 -2.08 -21.13
C ASN A 164 14.59 -1.01 -21.85
N HIS A 165 14.69 0.27 -21.47
CA HIS A 165 13.95 1.39 -22.06
C HIS A 165 12.41 1.27 -21.98
N LEU A 166 11.90 0.52 -20.99
CA LEU A 166 10.47 0.34 -20.71
C LEU A 166 9.99 1.24 -19.56
N SER A 167 10.60 2.42 -19.41
CA SER A 167 10.29 3.37 -18.33
C SER A 167 8.82 3.78 -18.28
N LEU A 168 8.15 3.79 -19.44
CA LEU A 168 6.71 4.08 -19.58
C LEU A 168 5.82 3.18 -18.69
N LEU A 169 6.24 1.95 -18.40
CA LEU A 169 5.44 0.97 -17.67
C LEU A 169 5.62 1.03 -16.15
N ILE A 170 6.57 1.82 -15.62
CA ILE A 170 6.94 1.80 -14.21
C ILE A 170 5.76 2.19 -13.30
N LEU A 171 5.21 3.40 -13.50
CA LEU A 171 4.10 3.91 -12.69
C LEU A 171 2.82 3.06 -12.86
N PRO A 172 2.37 2.73 -14.10
CA PRO A 172 1.32 1.75 -14.36
C PRO A 172 1.43 0.45 -13.56
N LEU A 173 2.61 -0.17 -13.60
CA LEU A 173 2.84 -1.46 -12.98
C LEU A 173 2.85 -1.37 -11.46
N LEU A 174 3.37 -0.28 -10.89
CA LEU A 174 3.34 -0.04 -9.44
C LEU A 174 1.92 0.18 -8.93
N VAL A 175 1.10 0.98 -9.63
CA VAL A 175 -0.32 1.19 -9.28
C VAL A 175 -1.10 -0.12 -9.34
N LEU A 176 -0.94 -0.86 -10.45
CA LEU A 176 -1.60 -2.15 -10.63
C LEU A 176 -1.16 -3.15 -9.57
N SER A 177 0.14 -3.25 -9.30
CA SER A 177 0.69 -4.13 -8.27
C SER A 177 0.11 -3.78 -6.90
N LEU A 178 0.08 -2.50 -6.53
CA LEU A 178 -0.48 -2.03 -5.26
C LEU A 178 -1.92 -2.53 -5.09
N VAL A 179 -2.78 -2.31 -6.09
CA VAL A 179 -4.19 -2.73 -6.04
C VAL A 179 -4.32 -4.24 -5.95
N LEU A 180 -3.59 -5.00 -6.78
CA LEU A 180 -3.62 -6.46 -6.76
C LEU A 180 -3.19 -7.04 -5.39
N ILE A 181 -2.11 -6.52 -4.81
CA ILE A 181 -1.60 -6.99 -3.52
C ILE A 181 -2.63 -6.80 -2.41
N TRP A 182 -3.21 -5.61 -2.31
CA TRP A 182 -4.18 -5.31 -1.27
C TRP A 182 -5.49 -6.08 -1.46
N THR A 183 -5.92 -6.34 -2.70
CA THR A 183 -7.09 -7.20 -2.96
C THR A 183 -6.88 -8.66 -2.62
N GLN A 184 -5.64 -9.14 -2.70
CA GLN A 184 -5.28 -10.51 -2.38
C GLN A 184 -5.03 -10.73 -0.87
N ILE A 185 -4.95 -9.65 -0.06
CA ILE A 185 -4.43 -9.72 1.31
C ILE A 185 -5.23 -10.67 2.22
N TYR A 186 -6.55 -10.70 2.08
CA TYR A 186 -7.43 -11.53 2.91
C TYR A 186 -7.69 -12.92 2.31
N ARG A 187 -7.35 -13.14 1.04
CA ARG A 187 -7.53 -14.46 0.43
C ARG A 187 -6.59 -15.49 1.05
N TRP A 188 -5.38 -15.08 1.42
CA TRP A 188 -4.30 -15.98 1.86
C TRP A 188 -3.85 -15.67 3.30
N PRO A 189 -4.63 -16.07 4.32
CA PRO A 189 -4.38 -15.69 5.72
C PRO A 189 -3.02 -16.20 6.25
N GLN A 190 -2.54 -17.36 5.76
CA GLN A 190 -1.24 -17.93 6.15
C GLN A 190 -0.04 -17.03 5.75
N HIS A 191 -0.18 -16.24 4.69
CA HIS A 191 0.88 -15.36 4.17
C HIS A 191 0.57 -13.87 4.36
N TYR A 192 -0.45 -13.55 5.17
CA TYR A 192 -0.93 -12.19 5.40
C TYR A 192 0.20 -11.22 5.73
N GLN A 193 1.10 -11.58 6.65
CA GLN A 193 2.23 -10.72 7.02
C GLN A 193 3.13 -10.38 5.83
N ARG A 194 3.47 -11.38 5.00
CA ARG A 194 4.42 -11.23 3.88
C ARG A 194 3.85 -10.34 2.79
N ILE A 195 2.61 -10.63 2.41
CA ILE A 195 1.86 -9.88 1.40
C ILE A 195 1.69 -8.43 1.86
N ARG A 196 1.40 -8.21 3.15
CA ARG A 196 1.28 -6.87 3.73
C ARG A 196 2.58 -6.07 3.66
N MET A 197 3.74 -6.69 3.97
CA MET A 197 5.04 -6.00 3.85
C MET A 197 5.37 -5.64 2.41
N LEU A 198 5.05 -6.53 1.47
CA LEU A 198 5.22 -6.26 0.04
C LEU A 198 4.31 -5.12 -0.42
N GLY A 199 3.06 -5.06 0.06
CA GLY A 199 2.13 -3.96 -0.20
C GLY A 199 2.65 -2.61 0.29
N TYR A 200 3.28 -2.55 1.47
CA TYR A 200 3.93 -1.32 1.95
C TYR A 200 5.17 -0.95 1.12
N ALA A 201 6.00 -1.93 0.72
CA ALA A 201 7.16 -1.66 -0.11
C ALA A 201 6.76 -1.08 -1.48
N VAL A 202 5.76 -1.68 -2.15
CA VAL A 202 5.22 -1.16 -3.41
C VAL A 202 4.62 0.23 -3.23
N ALA A 203 3.90 0.48 -2.14
CA ALA A 203 3.34 1.80 -1.83
C ALA A 203 4.45 2.86 -1.70
N ILE A 204 5.50 2.57 -0.94
CA ILE A 204 6.64 3.50 -0.77
C ILE A 204 7.39 3.69 -2.08
N SER A 205 7.64 2.63 -2.85
CA SER A 205 8.26 2.72 -4.16
C SER A 205 7.43 3.56 -5.13
N LEU A 206 6.11 3.41 -5.14
CA LEU A 206 5.21 4.24 -5.95
C LEU A 206 5.35 5.73 -5.60
N LEU A 207 5.33 6.07 -4.31
CA LEU A 207 5.50 7.46 -3.86
C LEU A 207 6.88 8.01 -4.21
N LEU A 208 7.94 7.23 -3.98
CA LEU A 208 9.32 7.63 -4.27
C LEU A 208 9.54 7.83 -5.77
N THR A 209 9.01 6.94 -6.62
CA THR A 209 9.10 7.09 -8.07
C THR A 209 8.37 8.34 -8.56
N ASN A 210 7.16 8.62 -8.04
CA ASN A 210 6.45 9.87 -8.36
C ASN A 210 7.24 11.11 -7.90
N PHE A 211 7.88 11.05 -6.74
CA PHE A 211 8.73 12.14 -6.25
C PHE A 211 9.94 12.38 -7.18
N MET A 212 10.65 11.32 -7.57
CA MET A 212 11.83 11.43 -8.46
C MET A 212 11.46 11.96 -9.85
N LEU A 213 10.33 11.55 -10.39
CA LEU A 213 9.82 12.04 -11.67
C LEU A 213 9.34 13.51 -11.59
N SER A 214 8.90 13.98 -10.42
CA SER A 214 8.33 15.32 -10.22
C SER A 214 9.33 16.47 -10.08
N GLU A 215 10.61 16.21 -9.72
CA GLU A 215 11.57 17.30 -9.44
C GLU A 215 12.96 17.12 -10.09
N MET A 216 13.33 15.94 -10.60
CA MET A 216 14.71 15.67 -11.08
C MET A 216 14.81 15.14 -12.51
N GLY A 217 13.71 15.04 -13.26
CA GLY A 217 13.70 14.50 -14.63
C GLY A 217 14.38 15.38 -15.70
N ASP A 218 14.56 16.68 -15.44
CA ASP A 218 15.06 17.65 -16.42
C ASP A 218 16.59 17.78 -16.49
N THR A 219 17.35 16.95 -15.75
CA THR A 219 18.81 17.10 -15.62
C THR A 219 19.66 16.13 -16.46
N MET A 220 19.04 15.22 -17.23
CA MET A 220 19.76 14.32 -18.14
C MET A 220 19.49 14.67 -19.60
N GLU A 221 20.53 15.11 -20.32
CA GLU A 221 20.46 15.51 -21.73
C GLU A 221 20.14 14.32 -22.65
N LEU A 222 18.85 14.07 -22.89
CA LEU A 222 18.34 13.29 -24.02
C LEU A 222 17.59 14.22 -24.99
N PRO A 223 17.51 13.90 -26.30
CA PRO A 223 16.91 14.81 -27.28
C PRO A 223 15.45 15.16 -26.94
N ASN A 224 15.17 16.48 -26.86
CA ASN A 224 13.93 17.09 -26.34
C ASN A 224 12.60 16.49 -26.85
N VAL A 225 12.56 15.95 -28.07
CA VAL A 225 11.31 15.47 -28.68
C VAL A 225 10.91 14.07 -28.18
N LEU A 226 11.88 13.20 -27.89
CA LEU A 226 11.58 11.87 -27.31
C LEU A 226 11.31 11.95 -25.81
N MET A 227 12.00 12.85 -25.11
CA MET A 227 11.89 13.03 -23.66
C MET A 227 10.51 13.60 -23.26
N ALA A 228 10.01 14.59 -24.00
CA ALA A 228 8.69 15.18 -23.79
C ALA A 228 7.55 14.20 -24.09
N LEU A 229 7.70 13.31 -25.08
CA LEU A 229 6.70 12.29 -25.37
C LEU A 229 6.73 11.17 -24.31
N SER A 230 7.91 10.77 -23.81
CA SER A 230 8.03 9.62 -22.90
C SER A 230 7.68 9.91 -21.43
N SER A 231 8.01 11.09 -20.89
CA SER A 231 7.71 11.42 -19.49
C SER A 231 6.22 11.72 -19.31
N SER A 232 5.67 12.59 -20.16
CA SER A 232 4.27 13.00 -20.12
C SER A 232 3.32 11.81 -20.36
N LEU A 233 3.58 10.96 -21.36
CA LEU A 233 2.76 9.78 -21.59
C LEU A 233 2.75 8.84 -20.38
N SER A 234 3.87 8.69 -19.66
CA SER A 234 3.94 7.81 -18.49
C SER A 234 3.08 8.30 -17.33
N ASP A 235 3.09 9.61 -17.10
CA ASP A 235 2.24 10.25 -16.08
C ASP A 235 0.76 10.11 -16.44
N TYR A 236 0.40 10.39 -17.70
CA TYR A 236 -0.99 10.23 -18.16
C TYR A 236 -1.45 8.77 -18.10
N LEU A 237 -0.60 7.79 -18.44
CA LEU A 237 -0.94 6.37 -18.35
C LEU A 237 -1.13 5.94 -16.89
N ALA A 238 -0.27 6.43 -15.98
CA ALA A 238 -0.40 6.19 -14.55
C ALA A 238 -1.70 6.76 -13.98
N ILE A 239 -2.07 7.97 -14.41
CA ILE A 239 -3.33 8.64 -14.07
C ILE A 239 -4.53 7.82 -14.55
N VAL A 240 -4.51 7.38 -15.82
CA VAL A 240 -5.62 6.58 -16.38
C VAL A 240 -5.76 5.26 -15.63
N ILE A 241 -4.65 4.61 -15.29
CA ILE A 241 -4.66 3.35 -14.54
C ILE A 241 -5.07 3.56 -13.10
N SER A 242 -4.68 4.65 -12.45
CA SER A 242 -5.13 4.97 -11.08
C SER A 242 -6.64 5.24 -11.05
N LEU A 243 -7.16 5.97 -12.04
CA LEU A 243 -8.60 6.19 -12.21
C LEU A 243 -9.36 4.89 -12.48
N LEU A 244 -8.86 4.05 -13.39
CA LEU A 244 -9.47 2.76 -13.70
C LEU A 244 -9.43 1.81 -12.49
N SER A 245 -8.32 1.83 -11.73
CA SER A 245 -8.16 1.07 -10.49
C SER A 245 -9.12 1.54 -9.41
N ALA A 246 -9.32 2.85 -9.28
CA ALA A 246 -10.31 3.42 -8.37
C ALA A 246 -11.72 2.95 -8.77
N LEU A 247 -12.10 3.09 -10.04
CA LEU A 247 -13.39 2.59 -10.58
C LEU A 247 -13.60 1.10 -10.33
N TRP A 248 -12.56 0.29 -10.52
CA TRP A 248 -12.63 -1.15 -10.28
C TRP A 248 -12.81 -1.48 -8.79
N LEU A 249 -12.03 -0.85 -7.90
CA LEU A 249 -12.14 -1.05 -6.45
C LEU A 249 -13.53 -0.67 -5.95
N MET A 250 -14.06 0.40 -6.52
CA MET A 250 -15.40 0.89 -6.27
C MET A 250 -16.51 -0.06 -6.73
N ASN A 251 -16.35 -0.67 -7.90
CA ASN A 251 -17.24 -1.75 -8.35
C ASN A 251 -17.16 -2.98 -7.42
N GLN A 252 -15.96 -3.33 -6.94
CA GLN A 252 -15.78 -4.41 -5.95
C GLN A 252 -16.52 -4.12 -4.64
N ILE A 253 -16.42 -2.89 -4.12
CA ILE A 253 -17.16 -2.44 -2.93
C ILE A 253 -18.66 -2.62 -3.14
N TYR A 254 -19.17 -2.13 -4.28
CA TYR A 254 -20.59 -2.24 -4.62
C TYR A 254 -21.07 -3.68 -4.65
N ASN A 255 -20.34 -4.56 -5.34
CA ASN A 255 -20.71 -5.97 -5.45
C ASN A 255 -20.69 -6.70 -4.11
N GLN A 256 -19.70 -6.44 -3.24
CA GLN A 256 -19.64 -7.06 -1.91
C GLN A 256 -20.81 -6.61 -1.03
N LEU A 257 -21.14 -5.32 -1.07
CA LEU A 257 -22.26 -4.76 -0.32
C LEU A 257 -23.62 -5.29 -0.82
N HIS A 258 -23.83 -5.35 -2.13
CA HIS A 258 -25.06 -5.86 -2.74
C HIS A 258 -25.22 -7.37 -2.51
N PHE A 259 -24.13 -8.14 -2.58
CA PHE A 259 -24.17 -9.59 -2.31
C PHE A 259 -24.57 -9.88 -0.87
N ASN A 260 -24.01 -9.16 0.11
CA ASN A 260 -24.37 -9.30 1.51
C ASN A 260 -25.84 -8.92 1.76
N ALA A 261 -26.36 -7.87 1.12
CA ALA A 261 -27.76 -7.49 1.21
C ALA A 261 -28.72 -8.57 0.68
N ASN A 262 -28.40 -9.21 -0.45
CA ASN A 262 -29.21 -10.29 -1.03
C ASN A 262 -29.07 -11.64 -0.31
N SER A 263 -27.97 -11.87 0.40
CA SER A 263 -27.79 -13.10 1.18
C SER A 263 -28.71 -13.13 2.42
N ASN A 264 -28.86 -11.99 3.09
CA ASN A 264 -29.69 -11.88 4.30
C ASN A 264 -31.20 -11.95 4.04
N THR A 265 -31.66 -11.67 2.81
CA THR A 265 -33.09 -11.77 2.46
C THR A 265 -33.55 -13.21 2.23
N ASN A 266 -32.63 -14.13 1.95
CA ASN A 266 -32.95 -15.53 1.65
C ASN A 266 -32.88 -16.47 2.87
N THR A 267 -32.23 -16.08 3.97
CA THR A 267 -32.01 -16.98 5.12
C THR A 267 -32.99 -16.88 6.28
N ASP A 268 -33.85 -15.86 6.39
CA ASP A 268 -34.74 -15.68 7.56
C ASP A 268 -36.21 -15.35 7.22
N SER A 269 -36.78 -15.99 6.20
CA SER A 269 -38.24 -15.90 5.96
C SER A 269 -39.07 -16.87 6.81
N THR A 270 -38.47 -17.64 7.71
CA THR A 270 -39.22 -18.45 8.69
C THR A 270 -38.73 -18.22 10.11
N LYS A 271 -39.62 -17.64 10.93
CA LYS A 271 -39.58 -17.46 12.40
C LYS A 271 -38.98 -16.15 12.94
N TYR A 272 -39.91 -15.34 13.46
CA TYR A 272 -39.79 -14.16 14.30
C TYR A 272 -39.49 -12.84 13.58
N GLY A 273 -40.56 -12.04 13.45
CA GLY A 273 -40.48 -10.65 13.07
C GLY A 273 -39.70 -9.86 14.11
N ASN A 274 -38.45 -9.57 13.80
CA ASN A 274 -37.74 -8.44 14.36
C ASN A 274 -37.22 -7.58 13.20
N ARG A 275 -37.47 -6.28 13.29
CA ARG A 275 -37.08 -5.28 12.28
C ARG A 275 -35.58 -5.04 12.38
N ASP A 276 -34.76 -5.99 11.94
CA ASP A 276 -33.32 -5.79 11.91
C ASP A 276 -32.90 -5.24 10.53
N HIS A 277 -32.28 -4.07 10.59
CA HIS A 277 -31.97 -3.19 9.49
C HIS A 277 -31.28 -3.91 8.32
N VAL A 278 -32.04 -4.20 7.26
CA VAL A 278 -31.48 -4.51 5.94
C VAL A 278 -30.69 -3.28 5.53
N VAL A 279 -29.35 -3.36 5.57
CA VAL A 279 -28.46 -2.34 4.99
C VAL A 279 -28.57 -2.47 3.47
N THR A 280 -29.68 -1.98 2.93
CA THR A 280 -29.79 -1.71 1.50
C THR A 280 -28.81 -0.59 1.20
N VAL A 281 -27.73 -0.90 0.50
CA VAL A 281 -26.80 0.14 0.07
C VAL A 281 -27.55 1.04 -0.89
N ARG A 282 -27.78 2.26 -0.42
CA ARG A 282 -28.59 3.24 -1.13
C ARG A 282 -27.85 3.61 -2.41
N PRO A 283 -28.54 3.90 -3.52
CA PRO A 283 -27.92 4.42 -4.74
C PRO A 283 -27.06 5.69 -4.52
N ARG A 284 -27.21 6.35 -3.36
CA ARG A 284 -26.36 7.42 -2.84
C ARG A 284 -24.88 7.04 -2.68
N ASP A 285 -24.58 5.83 -2.26
CA ASP A 285 -23.19 5.43 -1.96
C ASP A 285 -22.42 5.17 -3.26
N MET A 286 -23.09 4.64 -4.29
CA MET A 286 -22.55 4.48 -5.65
C MET A 286 -22.23 5.82 -6.33
N LEU A 287 -23.04 6.85 -6.06
CA LEU A 287 -22.77 8.22 -6.54
C LEU A 287 -21.54 8.83 -5.86
N MET A 288 -21.39 8.70 -4.52
CA MET A 288 -20.20 9.20 -3.81
C MET A 288 -18.90 8.54 -4.29
N VAL A 289 -19.02 7.31 -4.73
CA VAL A 289 -17.98 6.45 -5.27
C VAL A 289 -17.56 6.95 -6.67
N ILE A 290 -18.47 7.01 -7.64
CA ILE A 290 -18.16 7.58 -8.98
C ILE A 290 -17.56 8.99 -8.87
N LEU A 291 -18.07 9.77 -7.92
CA LEU A 291 -17.63 11.12 -7.58
C LEU A 291 -16.20 11.17 -7.01
N THR A 292 -15.79 10.21 -6.19
CA THR A 292 -14.41 10.12 -5.70
C THR A 292 -13.43 9.73 -6.81
N ALA A 293 -13.81 8.88 -7.77
CA ALA A 293 -12.97 8.62 -8.94
C ALA A 293 -12.84 9.84 -9.86
N ILE A 294 -13.92 10.61 -10.05
CA ILE A 294 -13.87 11.88 -10.79
C ILE A 294 -12.95 12.87 -10.07
N LEU A 295 -13.03 12.94 -8.73
CA LEU A 295 -12.14 13.77 -7.93
C LEU A 295 -10.66 13.36 -8.09
N ILE A 296 -10.35 12.06 -8.02
CA ILE A 296 -9.01 11.52 -8.27
C ILE A 296 -8.55 11.90 -9.68
N GLY A 297 -9.41 11.75 -10.69
CA GLY A 297 -9.09 12.08 -12.08
C GLY A 297 -8.85 13.57 -12.36
N LEU A 298 -9.54 14.46 -11.65
CA LEU A 298 -9.32 15.91 -11.77
C LEU A 298 -8.05 16.36 -11.04
N LEU A 299 -7.81 15.84 -9.83
CA LEU A 299 -6.57 16.10 -9.08
C LEU A 299 -5.34 15.50 -9.78
N SER A 300 -5.52 14.41 -10.53
CA SER A 300 -4.51 13.77 -11.36
C SER A 300 -3.90 14.66 -12.44
N ILE A 301 -4.68 15.56 -13.06
CA ILE A 301 -4.19 16.37 -14.20
C ILE A 301 -3.05 17.30 -13.77
N VAL A 302 -3.04 17.71 -12.50
CA VAL A 302 -2.08 18.69 -11.98
C VAL A 302 -0.78 18.02 -11.53
N MET A 303 -0.83 16.82 -10.93
CA MET A 303 0.36 16.04 -10.56
C MET A 303 0.02 14.53 -10.44
N SER A 304 0.79 13.68 -11.13
CA SER A 304 0.65 12.21 -11.06
C SER A 304 0.78 11.67 -9.64
N GLY A 305 1.70 12.22 -8.84
CA GLY A 305 1.95 11.82 -7.45
C GLY A 305 0.76 12.01 -6.49
N LEU A 306 -0.06 13.05 -6.71
CA LEU A 306 -1.21 13.35 -5.87
C LEU A 306 -2.32 12.30 -6.03
N SER A 307 -2.48 11.79 -7.26
CA SER A 307 -3.44 10.73 -7.57
C SER A 307 -3.05 9.38 -6.96
N ALA A 308 -1.77 9.05 -6.98
CA ALA A 308 -1.24 7.85 -6.33
C ALA A 308 -1.49 7.89 -4.82
N ALA A 309 -1.27 9.04 -4.18
CA ALA A 309 -1.50 9.22 -2.75
C ALA A 309 -2.99 9.14 -2.39
N LEU A 310 -3.91 9.66 -3.22
CA LEU A 310 -5.35 9.50 -3.03
C LEU A 310 -5.82 8.05 -3.20
N LEU A 311 -5.36 7.35 -4.25
CA LEU A 311 -5.68 5.94 -4.44
C LEU A 311 -5.21 5.12 -3.24
N MET A 312 -3.99 5.38 -2.77
CA MET A 312 -3.43 4.75 -1.59
C MET A 312 -4.26 5.05 -0.34
N LEU A 313 -4.71 6.29 -0.14
CA LEU A 313 -5.60 6.67 0.97
C LEU A 313 -6.91 5.87 0.94
N LEU A 314 -7.54 5.77 -0.23
CA LEU A 314 -8.78 5.01 -0.43
C LEU A 314 -8.57 3.52 -0.11
N LEU A 315 -7.47 2.95 -0.59
CA LEU A 315 -7.11 1.56 -0.37
C LEU A 315 -6.89 1.29 1.13
N GLY A 316 -6.19 2.18 1.82
CA GLY A 316 -5.94 2.08 3.26
C GLY A 316 -7.20 2.17 4.10
N TYR A 317 -8.13 3.04 3.70
CA TYR A 317 -9.42 3.14 4.35
C TYR A 317 -10.26 1.87 4.12
N PHE A 318 -10.34 1.38 2.88
CA PHE A 318 -11.14 0.21 2.54
C PHE A 318 -10.64 -1.08 3.19
N TYR A 319 -9.33 -1.32 3.19
CA TYR A 319 -8.71 -2.49 3.83
C TYR A 319 -8.44 -2.29 5.34
N ASN A 320 -8.93 -1.20 5.94
CA ASN A 320 -8.77 -0.86 7.37
C ASN A 320 -7.32 -0.90 7.88
N GLU A 321 -6.38 -0.39 7.06
CA GLU A 321 -4.94 -0.43 7.33
C GLU A 321 -4.43 0.96 7.69
N HIS A 322 -4.53 1.29 8.99
CA HIS A 322 -4.19 2.62 9.52
C HIS A 322 -2.79 3.10 9.14
N LYS A 323 -1.80 2.20 9.06
CA LYS A 323 -0.43 2.57 8.66
C LYS A 323 -0.38 3.09 7.22
N LEU A 324 -1.13 2.45 6.32
CA LEU A 324 -1.21 2.87 4.93
C LEU A 324 -1.89 4.24 4.83
N VAL A 325 -2.97 4.46 5.60
CA VAL A 325 -3.66 5.76 5.67
C VAL A 325 -2.71 6.86 6.13
N ILE A 326 -1.94 6.65 7.20
CA ILE A 326 -0.98 7.64 7.72
C ILE A 326 0.05 7.98 6.65
N ILE A 327 0.66 6.99 6.01
CA ILE A 327 1.64 7.22 4.94
C ILE A 327 1.00 8.01 3.78
N SER A 328 -0.24 7.69 3.41
CA SER A 328 -0.97 8.38 2.34
C SER A 328 -1.27 9.85 2.68
N VAL A 329 -1.67 10.14 3.92
CA VAL A 329 -1.92 11.51 4.39
C VAL A 329 -0.62 12.32 4.41
N CYS A 330 0.47 11.74 4.92
CA CYS A 330 1.78 12.38 4.89
C CYS A 330 2.25 12.65 3.45
N ALA A 331 2.05 11.69 2.54
CA ALA A 331 2.39 11.86 1.13
C ALA A 331 1.54 12.94 0.44
N LEU A 332 0.24 13.00 0.72
CA LEU A 332 -0.64 14.06 0.22
C LEU A 332 -0.14 15.43 0.67
N LEU A 333 0.19 15.59 1.95
CA LEU A 333 0.75 16.84 2.47
C LEU A 333 2.07 17.19 1.78
N ALA A 334 2.98 16.21 1.62
CA ALA A 334 4.26 16.43 0.95
C ALA A 334 4.08 16.87 -0.51
N PHE A 335 3.26 16.18 -1.29
CA PHE A 335 3.01 16.55 -2.70
C PHE A 335 2.30 17.90 -2.84
N ILE A 336 1.36 18.23 -1.94
CA ILE A 336 0.71 19.55 -1.92
C ILE A 336 1.74 20.64 -1.59
N SER A 337 2.61 20.41 -0.60
CA SER A 337 3.68 21.36 -0.26
C SER A 337 4.66 21.55 -1.41
N MET A 338 5.06 20.45 -2.07
CA MET A 338 5.95 20.46 -3.23
C MET A 338 5.32 21.23 -4.42
N TYR A 339 4.05 20.98 -4.70
CA TYR A 339 3.29 21.73 -5.70
C TYR A 339 3.25 23.23 -5.38
N TYR A 340 3.01 23.59 -4.12
CA TYR A 340 2.95 24.98 -3.70
C TYR A 340 4.31 25.70 -3.87
N TYR A 341 5.41 25.04 -3.47
CA TYR A 341 6.75 25.62 -3.51
C TYR A 341 7.48 25.51 -4.86
N SER A 342 7.00 24.68 -5.80
CA SER A 342 7.60 24.58 -7.13
C SER A 342 7.60 25.94 -7.84
N LEU A 343 8.78 26.45 -8.20
CA LEU A 343 8.97 27.78 -8.81
C LEU A 343 8.62 27.84 -10.31
N HIS A 344 8.27 26.72 -10.94
CA HIS A 344 8.08 26.64 -12.40
C HIS A 344 6.72 27.11 -12.91
N ILE A 345 5.71 27.21 -12.04
CA ILE A 345 4.34 27.57 -12.44
C ILE A 345 3.99 28.92 -11.82
N ASP A 346 3.51 29.84 -12.66
CA ASP A 346 3.08 31.17 -12.22
C ASP A 346 1.95 31.06 -11.17
N LEU A 347 1.96 31.95 -10.18
CA LEU A 347 0.96 31.96 -9.10
C LEU A 347 -0.47 32.07 -9.64
N PHE A 348 -0.61 32.73 -10.79
CA PHE A 348 -1.87 32.84 -11.52
C PHE A 348 -2.39 31.47 -11.98
N ASP A 349 -1.57 30.67 -12.67
CA ASP A 349 -1.95 29.34 -13.15
C ASP A 349 -2.26 28.39 -11.99
N LYS A 350 -1.50 28.46 -10.90
CA LYS A 350 -1.80 27.67 -9.69
C LYS A 350 -3.16 28.02 -9.11
N SER A 351 -3.51 29.31 -9.08
CA SER A 351 -4.81 29.78 -8.57
C SER A 351 -5.96 29.37 -9.47
N LEU A 352 -5.75 29.35 -10.80
CA LEU A 352 -6.74 28.94 -11.80
C LEU A 352 -7.09 27.45 -11.65
N TRP A 353 -6.09 26.58 -11.52
CA TRP A 353 -6.30 25.14 -11.29
C TRP A 353 -7.02 24.88 -9.96
N LEU A 354 -6.66 25.61 -8.91
CA LEU A 354 -7.31 25.47 -7.60
C LEU A 354 -8.75 25.99 -7.62
N MET A 355 -9.01 27.10 -8.32
CA MET A 355 -10.37 27.61 -8.55
C MET A 355 -11.21 26.64 -9.38
N ALA A 356 -10.67 26.09 -10.47
CA ALA A 356 -11.35 25.11 -11.31
C ALA A 356 -11.70 23.85 -10.51
N SER A 357 -10.75 23.30 -9.73
CA SER A 357 -11.02 22.15 -8.86
C SER A 357 -12.07 22.46 -7.78
N GLY A 358 -12.04 23.66 -7.20
CA GLY A 358 -13.02 24.13 -6.22
C GLY A 358 -14.42 24.31 -6.80
N ILE A 359 -14.54 24.87 -8.01
CA ILE A 359 -15.82 24.99 -8.73
C ILE A 359 -16.39 23.61 -9.02
N VAL A 360 -15.56 22.67 -9.49
CA VAL A 360 -16.02 21.30 -9.71
C VAL A 360 -16.52 20.68 -8.41
N LEU A 361 -15.78 20.82 -7.30
CA LEU A 361 -16.22 20.34 -5.98
C LEU A 361 -17.56 20.95 -5.52
N LEU A 362 -17.78 22.25 -5.80
CA LEU A 362 -19.02 22.92 -5.44
C LEU A 362 -20.20 22.49 -6.32
N LEU A 363 -20.02 22.38 -7.63
CA LEU A 363 -21.05 21.87 -8.55
C LEU A 363 -21.43 20.43 -8.20
N LEU A 364 -20.43 19.64 -7.82
CA LEU A 364 -20.60 18.28 -7.38
C LEU A 364 -21.36 18.20 -6.05
N ARG A 365 -21.02 19.05 -5.07
CA ARG A 365 -21.77 19.18 -3.81
C ARG A 365 -23.19 19.66 -4.04
N PHE A 366 -23.39 20.58 -4.97
CA PHE A 366 -24.70 21.10 -5.32
C PHE A 366 -25.57 20.02 -5.99
N ALA A 367 -25.00 19.26 -6.93
CA ALA A 367 -25.65 18.10 -7.54
C ALA A 367 -26.05 17.04 -6.48
N MET A 368 -25.19 16.81 -5.48
CA MET A 368 -25.51 15.94 -4.35
C MET A 368 -26.70 16.47 -3.53
N SER A 369 -26.70 17.77 -3.20
CA SER A 369 -27.74 18.42 -2.40
C SER A 369 -29.09 18.48 -3.11
N MET A 370 -29.09 18.64 -4.43
CA MET A 370 -30.33 18.78 -5.20
C MET A 370 -31.04 17.44 -5.36
N ASN A 371 -30.29 16.34 -5.44
CA ASN A 371 -30.85 14.99 -5.48
C ASN A 371 -31.38 14.52 -4.12
N THR A 372 -30.80 14.96 -2.99
CA THR A 372 -31.36 14.64 -1.65
C THR A 372 -32.73 15.28 -1.42
N ASN A 373 -32.95 16.49 -1.93
CA ASN A 373 -34.23 17.18 -1.77
C ASN A 373 -35.35 16.54 -2.60
N LYS A 374 -35.06 16.14 -3.85
CA LYS A 374 -36.04 15.44 -4.70
C LYS A 374 -36.51 14.11 -4.13
N THR A 375 -35.61 13.34 -3.50
CA THR A 375 -35.99 12.08 -2.84
C THR A 375 -36.82 12.30 -1.59
N ALA A 376 -36.57 13.36 -0.82
CA ALA A 376 -37.36 13.70 0.35
C ALA A 376 -38.79 14.14 -0.04
N GLU A 377 -38.94 14.93 -1.10
CA GLU A 377 -40.25 15.34 -1.62
C GLU A 377 -41.07 14.17 -2.18
N ALA A 378 -40.42 13.19 -2.83
CA ALA A 378 -41.07 11.99 -3.34
C ALA A 378 -41.58 11.05 -2.22
N GLU A 379 -40.83 10.92 -1.13
CA GLU A 379 -41.20 10.06 0.01
C GLU A 379 -42.33 10.69 0.84
N ILE A 380 -42.36 12.02 0.95
CA ILE A 380 -43.44 12.78 1.62
C ILE A 380 -44.74 12.72 0.80
N THR A 381 -44.67 12.84 -0.53
CA THR A 381 -45.84 12.76 -1.42
C THR A 381 -46.43 11.34 -1.49
N MET A 382 -45.61 10.28 -1.45
CA MET A 382 -46.11 8.91 -1.31
C MET A 382 -46.79 8.65 0.04
N ASN A 383 -46.18 9.06 1.16
CA ASN A 383 -46.76 8.84 2.49
C ASN A 383 -48.08 9.61 2.71
N THR A 384 -48.19 10.82 2.14
CA THR A 384 -49.44 11.60 2.20
C THR A 384 -50.54 10.98 1.34
N ALA A 385 -50.22 10.43 0.17
CA ALA A 385 -51.17 9.71 -0.67
C ALA A 385 -51.69 8.41 -0.01
N THR A 386 -50.81 7.62 0.63
CA THR A 386 -51.24 6.41 1.36
C THR A 386 -52.05 6.71 2.62
N THR A 387 -51.76 7.83 3.30
CA THR A 387 -52.53 8.24 4.49
C THR A 387 -53.92 8.78 4.11
N ALA A 388 -54.05 9.38 2.93
CA ALA A 388 -55.35 9.79 2.37
C ALA A 388 -56.20 8.57 1.96
N GLN A 389 -55.62 7.57 1.30
CA GLN A 389 -56.34 6.33 0.95
C GLN A 389 -56.84 5.55 2.17
N ASN A 390 -56.05 5.47 3.25
CA ASN A 390 -56.47 4.77 4.48
C ASN A 390 -57.58 5.50 5.28
N LYS A 391 -57.91 6.75 4.95
CA LYS A 391 -59.03 7.48 5.56
C LYS A 391 -60.35 7.34 4.79
N GLU A 392 -60.32 6.83 3.56
CA GLU A 392 -61.49 6.70 2.67
C GLU A 392 -62.01 5.26 2.54
N GLN A 393 -61.39 4.28 3.20
CA GLN A 393 -61.97 2.94 3.35
C GLN A 393 -62.68 2.83 4.72
N PRO A 394 -64.02 2.68 4.75
CA PRO A 394 -64.80 2.55 5.98
C PRO A 394 -64.61 1.21 6.70
#